data_AF-A0A418RPF4-F1
#
_entry.id   AF-A0A418RPF4-F1
#
_cell.length_a   1.000
_cell.length_b   1.000
_cell.length_c   1.000
_cell.angle_alpha   90.00
_cell.angle_beta   90.00
_cell.angle_gamma   90.00
#
_symmetry.space_group_name_H-M   'P 1'
#
loop_
_entity.id
_entity.type
_entity.pdbx_description
1 polymer ?
#
loop_
_entity_poly.entity_id
_entity_poly.type
_entity_poly.pdbx_seq_one_letter_code
_entity_poly.pdbx_strand_id
1 'polypeptide(L)'
;MSLSNTELQEHCNTIINSRRAQNKIVILCEGNIHADEGKASPSSYRQLEKLPDANFYKACIPVWWKQKRPEFFICGDRQDVINTYFELQKMHSQPRNDSYLNKDKLFAIIDLDLPLCKFDDSYPITDSEALFYRLYQQGQINQQAILEKSIFITGLIYKEAYFLIPDLQPLFDDYSPVVHFNNVPINLKAVYREMAHKLINDGNLMQPDQFKRACERIQHCQQLNFNSLNDLQQSWLTAFDTADKSTQQILIYATLTIHQVKDYWKAVTPHEEGIIPAERFKEQLILKIADFYARQAHNSTHHIPGFFNALSKWA
;
A
#
# COMPACT_ATOMS: atom_id res chain seq x y z
N MET A 1 6.51 16.63 -3.33
CA MET A 1 7.22 17.69 -2.60
C MET A 1 6.82 17.50 -1.16
N SER A 2 7.80 17.28 -0.29
CA SER A 2 7.52 17.08 1.12
C SER A 2 7.14 18.40 1.79
N LEU A 3 6.33 18.34 2.85
CA LEU A 3 5.88 19.49 3.62
C LEU A 3 7.08 20.20 4.25
N SER A 4 7.08 21.53 4.18
CA SER A 4 7.95 22.35 5.02
C SER A 4 7.58 22.18 6.49
N ASN A 5 8.48 22.54 7.40
CA ASN A 5 8.22 22.46 8.85
C ASN A 5 6.96 23.25 9.26
N THR A 6 6.71 24.41 8.66
CA THR A 6 5.51 25.20 8.94
C THR A 6 4.24 24.49 8.46
N GLU A 7 4.27 23.94 7.23
CA GLU A 7 3.13 23.19 6.69
C GLU A 7 2.85 21.92 7.50
N LEU A 8 3.89 21.22 7.95
CA LEU A 8 3.78 20.04 8.82
C LEU A 8 3.09 20.41 10.15
N GLN A 9 3.50 21.51 10.78
CA GLN A 9 2.91 21.99 12.04
C GLN A 9 1.45 22.37 11.87
N GLU A 10 1.10 23.09 10.81
CA GLU A 10 -0.29 23.44 10.48
C GLU A 10 -1.14 22.18 10.21
N HIS A 11 -0.57 21.22 9.48
CA HIS A 11 -1.21 19.94 9.19
C HIS A 11 -1.50 19.14 10.47
N CYS A 12 -0.51 18.99 11.35
CA CYS A 12 -0.66 18.31 12.63
C CYS A 12 -1.70 18.98 13.53
N ASN A 13 -1.67 20.31 13.65
CA ASN A 13 -2.67 21.07 14.41
C ASN A 13 -4.08 20.88 13.83
N THR A 14 -4.21 20.76 12.52
CA THR A 14 -5.52 20.49 11.89
C THR A 14 -6.05 19.11 12.25
N ILE A 15 -5.18 18.09 12.28
CA ILE A 15 -5.57 16.72 12.67
C ILE A 15 -5.99 16.66 14.14
N ILE A 16 -5.17 17.22 15.05
CA ILE A 16 -5.43 17.24 16.50
C ILE A 16 -6.77 17.89 16.83
N ASN A 17 -7.07 19.01 16.17
CA ASN A 17 -8.29 19.78 16.41
C ASN A 17 -9.49 19.29 15.58
N SER A 18 -9.35 18.21 14.80
CA SER A 18 -10.43 17.68 13.99
C SER A 18 -11.37 16.81 14.82
N ARG A 19 -12.64 17.24 14.94
CA ARG A 19 -13.71 16.42 15.54
C ARG A 19 -13.87 15.04 14.88
N ARG A 20 -13.37 14.84 13.66
CA ARG A 20 -13.38 13.53 12.99
C ARG A 20 -12.49 12.51 13.69
N ALA A 21 -11.43 12.95 14.36
CA ALA A 21 -10.55 12.09 15.14
C ALA A 21 -11.18 11.64 16.47
N GLN A 22 -12.21 12.34 16.94
CA GLN A 22 -12.80 12.09 18.26
C GLN A 22 -13.34 10.67 18.39
N ASN A 23 -12.80 9.92 19.35
CA ASN A 23 -13.18 8.54 19.65
C ASN A 23 -13.04 7.57 18.46
N LYS A 24 -12.18 7.88 17.48
CA LYS A 24 -11.91 7.02 16.33
C LYS A 24 -10.47 6.52 16.31
N ILE A 25 -10.26 5.45 15.54
CA ILE A 25 -8.93 5.09 15.04
C ILE A 25 -8.59 6.07 13.93
N VAL A 26 -7.40 6.66 14.00
CA VAL A 26 -6.88 7.60 13.00
C VAL A 26 -5.76 6.92 12.22
N ILE A 27 -5.84 6.95 10.90
CA ILE A 27 -4.85 6.38 9.99
C ILE A 27 -4.30 7.50 9.10
N LEU A 28 -3.01 7.78 9.23
CA LEU A 28 -2.26 8.65 8.33
C LEU A 28 -1.88 7.88 7.07
N CYS A 29 -2.07 8.44 5.89
CA CYS A 29 -1.74 7.75 4.64
C CYS A 29 -1.17 8.70 3.58
N GLU A 30 -0.46 8.15 2.61
CA GLU A 30 0.05 8.90 1.45
C GLU A 30 -1.09 9.45 0.58
N GLY A 31 -0.80 10.53 -0.14
CA GLY A 31 -1.70 11.17 -1.09
C GLY A 31 -1.42 12.67 -1.24
N ASN A 32 -1.97 13.28 -2.29
CA ASN A 32 -1.68 14.68 -2.61
C ASN A 32 -2.42 15.67 -1.68
N ILE A 33 -1.72 16.31 -0.72
CA ILE A 33 -2.32 17.36 0.13
C ILE A 33 -2.70 18.61 -0.66
N HIS A 34 -2.09 18.85 -1.83
CA HIS A 34 -2.28 20.06 -2.64
C HIS A 34 -3.36 19.93 -3.73
N ALA A 35 -4.13 18.83 -3.75
CA ALA A 35 -5.15 18.64 -4.77
C ALA A 35 -6.30 19.67 -4.68
N ASP A 36 -6.46 20.32 -3.53
CA ASP A 36 -7.25 21.54 -3.40
C ASP A 36 -6.28 22.73 -3.32
N GLU A 37 -6.26 23.60 -4.33
CA GLU A 37 -5.57 24.89 -4.28
C GLU A 37 -6.26 25.79 -3.22
N GLY A 38 -5.93 25.59 -1.95
CA GLY A 38 -6.47 26.37 -0.84
C GLY A 38 -6.07 25.80 0.51
N LYS A 39 -5.72 26.69 1.46
CA LYS A 39 -5.37 26.35 2.85
C LYS A 39 -6.22 25.19 3.39
N ALA A 40 -5.54 24.16 3.90
CA ALA A 40 -6.17 23.00 4.50
C ALA A 40 -7.13 23.44 5.61
N SER A 41 -8.43 23.38 5.33
CA SER A 41 -9.50 23.61 6.29
C SER A 41 -10.15 22.27 6.62
N PRO A 42 -10.84 22.13 7.77
CA PRO A 42 -11.60 20.91 8.07
C PRO A 42 -12.59 20.51 6.94
N SER A 43 -13.04 21.49 6.14
CA SER A 43 -13.85 21.29 4.93
C SER A 43 -13.07 20.78 3.72
N SER A 44 -11.83 21.23 3.47
CA SER A 44 -11.03 20.77 2.33
C SER A 44 -10.59 19.32 2.47
N TYR A 45 -10.47 18.80 3.70
CA TYR A 45 -10.22 17.36 3.87
C TYR A 45 -11.31 16.45 3.27
N ARG A 46 -12.56 16.90 3.15
CA ARG A 46 -13.61 16.13 2.44
C ARG A 46 -13.38 16.09 0.92
N GLN A 47 -12.63 17.05 0.39
CA GLN A 47 -12.25 17.14 -1.03
C GLN A 47 -10.92 16.39 -1.27
N LEU A 48 -9.96 16.46 -0.34
CA LEU A 48 -8.79 15.58 -0.31
C LEU A 48 -9.19 14.10 -0.19
N GLU A 49 -10.26 13.78 0.56
CA GLU A 49 -10.86 12.45 0.57
C GLU A 49 -11.37 11.99 -0.81
N LYS A 50 -11.44 12.84 -1.84
CA LYS A 50 -11.75 12.41 -3.22
C LYS A 50 -10.52 11.86 -3.96
N LEU A 51 -9.37 11.77 -3.31
CA LEU A 51 -8.12 11.30 -3.90
C LEU A 51 -7.95 9.76 -3.83
N PRO A 52 -7.16 9.15 -4.74
CA PRO A 52 -7.24 7.72 -5.04
C PRO A 52 -6.73 6.77 -3.92
N ASP A 53 -5.87 7.24 -3.02
CA ASP A 53 -5.12 6.36 -2.10
C ASP A 53 -5.88 6.14 -0.79
N ALA A 54 -6.25 7.22 -0.10
CA ALA A 54 -7.13 7.15 1.07
C ALA A 54 -8.47 6.50 0.71
N ASN A 55 -9.02 6.79 -0.48
CA ASN A 55 -10.26 6.15 -0.93
C ASN A 55 -10.12 4.66 -1.11
N PHE A 56 -9.01 4.20 -1.67
CA PHE A 56 -8.77 2.77 -1.81
C PHE A 56 -8.73 2.10 -0.44
N TYR A 57 -7.89 2.55 0.48
CA TYR A 57 -7.79 1.93 1.81
C TYR A 57 -9.10 2.07 2.61
N LYS A 58 -9.79 3.20 2.53
CA LYS A 58 -11.11 3.39 3.16
C LYS A 58 -12.17 2.46 2.57
N ALA A 59 -12.16 2.22 1.26
CA ALA A 59 -13.05 1.27 0.60
C ALA A 59 -12.70 -0.18 0.93
N CYS A 60 -11.44 -0.47 1.29
CA CYS A 60 -11.00 -1.78 1.77
C CYS A 60 -11.39 -2.09 3.22
N ILE A 61 -11.97 -1.13 3.97
CA ILE A 61 -12.43 -1.40 5.35
C ILE A 61 -13.42 -2.56 5.33
N PRO A 62 -13.18 -3.63 6.10
CA PRO A 62 -13.98 -4.84 6.01
C PRO A 62 -15.48 -4.61 6.26
N VAL A 63 -16.32 -5.31 5.50
CA VAL A 63 -17.79 -5.19 5.59
C VAL A 63 -18.33 -5.63 6.95
N TRP A 64 -17.60 -6.52 7.65
CA TRP A 64 -17.91 -6.95 9.00
C TRP A 64 -17.60 -5.87 10.05
N TRP A 65 -16.76 -4.87 9.75
CA TRP A 65 -16.44 -3.76 10.65
C TRP A 65 -17.51 -2.68 10.61
N LYS A 66 -18.54 -2.84 11.45
CA LYS A 66 -19.75 -1.99 11.47
C LYS A 66 -19.66 -0.78 12.41
N GLN A 67 -18.87 -0.85 13.48
CA GLN A 67 -18.83 0.19 14.52
C GLN A 67 -17.51 0.96 14.49
N LYS A 68 -17.57 2.29 14.67
CA LYS A 68 -16.41 3.20 14.82
C LYS A 68 -15.30 2.94 13.80
N ARG A 69 -15.67 3.02 12.51
CA ARG A 69 -14.74 2.86 11.40
C ARG A 69 -13.57 3.85 11.49
N PRO A 70 -12.35 3.45 11.07
CA PRO A 70 -11.20 4.34 11.05
C PRO A 70 -11.42 5.60 10.23
N GLU A 71 -10.77 6.67 10.63
CA GLU A 71 -10.69 7.95 9.93
C GLU A 71 -9.33 8.09 9.26
N PHE A 72 -9.32 8.44 7.98
CA PHE A 72 -8.10 8.60 7.20
C PHE A 72 -7.75 10.08 7.05
N PHE A 73 -6.48 10.41 7.23
CA PHE A 73 -5.91 11.73 6.96
C PHE A 73 -4.75 11.57 5.96
N ILE A 74 -4.84 12.31 4.85
CA ILE A 74 -3.82 12.30 3.80
C ILE A 74 -2.68 13.23 4.22
N CYS A 75 -1.46 12.73 4.19
CA CYS A 75 -0.30 13.45 4.72
C CYS A 75 0.75 13.85 3.69
N GLY A 76 0.61 13.54 2.40
CA GLY A 76 1.63 13.88 1.39
C GLY A 76 2.34 12.63 0.88
N ASP A 77 3.66 12.72 0.74
CA ASP A 77 4.47 11.55 0.42
C ASP A 77 4.76 10.67 1.66
N ARG A 78 5.44 9.55 1.46
CA ARG A 78 5.88 8.64 2.52
C ARG A 78 6.61 9.35 3.67
N GLN A 79 7.48 10.31 3.36
CA GLN A 79 8.24 11.04 4.38
C GLN A 79 7.31 11.95 5.18
N ASP A 80 6.34 12.58 4.52
CA ASP A 80 5.36 13.43 5.20
C ASP A 80 4.44 12.66 6.14
N VAL A 81 4.01 11.45 5.76
CA VAL A 81 3.25 10.54 6.64
C VAL A 81 4.04 10.24 7.91
N ILE A 82 5.33 9.92 7.76
CA ILE A 82 6.21 9.56 8.87
C ILE A 82 6.48 10.78 9.76
N ASN A 83 6.79 11.92 9.17
CA ASN A 83 7.02 13.18 9.89
C ASN A 83 5.75 13.59 10.66
N THR A 84 4.58 13.49 10.03
CA THR A 84 3.28 13.78 10.66
C THR A 84 3.03 12.83 11.82
N TYR A 85 3.29 11.53 11.65
CA TYR A 85 3.14 10.55 12.71
C TYR A 85 3.99 10.92 13.93
N PHE A 86 5.29 11.16 13.75
CA PHE A 86 6.19 11.47 14.86
C PHE A 86 5.91 12.83 15.48
N GLU A 87 5.53 13.83 14.69
CA GLU A 87 5.18 15.15 15.21
C GLU A 87 3.89 15.08 16.05
N LEU A 88 2.86 14.35 15.61
CA LEU A 88 1.65 14.14 16.40
C LEU A 88 1.92 13.39 17.71
N GLN A 89 2.85 12.42 17.71
CA GLN A 89 3.31 11.76 18.94
C GLN A 89 4.02 12.75 19.88
N LYS A 90 4.91 13.60 19.34
CA LYS A 90 5.60 14.64 20.11
C LYS A 90 4.63 15.64 20.73
N MET A 91 3.65 16.13 19.97
CA MET A 91 2.62 17.05 20.45
C MET A 91 1.78 16.47 21.59
N HIS A 92 1.54 15.15 21.61
CA HIS A 92 0.81 14.47 22.69
C HIS A 92 1.65 14.10 23.92
N SER A 93 2.97 14.29 23.87
CA SER A 93 3.81 14.15 25.06
C SER A 93 3.64 15.32 26.04
N GLN A 94 3.03 16.42 25.58
CA GLN A 94 2.65 17.58 26.38
C GLN A 94 1.16 17.49 26.78
N PRO A 95 0.78 17.82 28.03
CA PRO A 95 -0.63 17.82 28.43
C PRO A 95 -1.43 18.82 27.59
N ARG A 96 -2.38 18.34 26.78
CA ARG A 96 -3.33 19.16 26.02
C ARG A 96 -4.76 18.75 26.34
N ASN A 97 -5.58 19.72 26.74
CA ASN A 97 -7.01 19.52 27.04
C ASN A 97 -7.91 19.68 25.80
N ASP A 98 -7.35 20.07 24.66
CA ASP A 98 -8.04 20.46 23.43
C ASP A 98 -7.84 19.49 22.25
N SER A 99 -7.16 18.36 22.47
CA SER A 99 -6.98 17.34 21.42
C SER A 99 -8.20 16.42 21.28
N TYR A 100 -8.72 16.27 20.06
CA TYR A 100 -9.67 15.20 19.72
C TYR A 100 -8.96 13.88 19.35
N LEU A 101 -7.65 13.91 19.10
CA LEU A 101 -6.87 12.74 18.74
C LEU A 101 -6.51 11.93 19.98
N ASN A 102 -6.71 10.63 19.93
CA ASN A 102 -6.14 9.70 20.91
C ASN A 102 -4.84 9.12 20.32
N LYS A 103 -3.70 9.41 20.94
CA LYS A 103 -2.38 8.93 20.50
C LYS A 103 -2.27 7.41 20.46
N ASP A 104 -2.99 6.70 21.33
CA ASP A 104 -2.99 5.23 21.40
C ASP A 104 -3.83 4.62 20.26
N LYS A 105 -4.61 5.46 19.54
CA LYS A 105 -5.39 5.08 18.36
C LYS A 105 -4.88 5.76 17.08
N LEU A 106 -3.66 6.28 17.10
CA LEU A 106 -2.99 6.87 15.94
C LEU A 106 -2.15 5.82 15.23
N PHE A 107 -2.42 5.63 13.94
CA PHE A 107 -1.71 4.71 13.06
C PHE A 107 -1.28 5.41 11.78
N ALA A 108 -0.35 4.81 11.05
CA ALA A 108 0.06 5.24 9.72
C ALA A 108 0.14 4.05 8.76
N ILE A 109 -0.12 4.28 7.48
CA ILE A 109 0.13 3.35 6.38
C ILE A 109 1.07 4.02 5.36
N ILE A 110 2.16 3.33 5.03
CA ILE A 110 3.15 3.77 4.05
C ILE A 110 3.45 2.66 3.05
N ASP A 111 3.79 3.03 1.82
CA ASP A 111 4.28 2.11 0.81
C ASP A 111 5.68 1.59 1.18
N LEU A 112 5.95 0.33 0.82
CA LEU A 112 7.22 -0.33 1.07
C LEU A 112 8.38 0.42 0.41
N ASP A 113 8.23 0.66 -0.89
CA ASP A 113 9.23 1.26 -1.77
C ASP A 113 10.61 0.55 -1.70
N LEU A 114 11.55 0.90 -2.58
CA LEU A 114 12.92 0.36 -2.53
C LEU A 114 13.87 1.24 -1.70
N PRO A 115 13.85 2.58 -1.82
CA PRO A 115 14.67 3.46 -0.98
C PRO A 115 14.35 3.33 0.51
N LEU A 116 15.39 3.40 1.34
CA LEU A 116 15.27 3.26 2.79
C LEU A 116 14.61 4.51 3.36
N CYS A 117 13.68 4.35 4.27
CA CYS A 117 13.18 5.46 5.06
C CYS A 117 13.52 5.23 6.54
N LYS A 118 14.30 6.15 7.13
CA LYS A 118 14.64 6.11 8.56
C LYS A 118 13.51 6.68 9.39
N PHE A 119 13.32 6.10 10.56
CA PHE A 119 12.37 6.60 11.55
C PHE A 119 13.09 7.43 12.62
N ASP A 120 12.31 8.16 13.42
CA ASP A 120 12.83 8.92 14.57
C ASP A 120 13.46 7.95 15.59
N ASP A 121 14.59 8.32 16.19
CA ASP A 121 15.36 7.48 17.13
C ASP A 121 14.55 7.06 18.37
N SER A 122 13.47 7.78 18.70
CA SER A 122 12.55 7.42 19.77
C SER A 122 11.64 6.22 19.44
N TYR A 123 11.56 5.83 18.16
CA TYR A 123 10.75 4.69 17.73
C TYR A 123 11.53 3.37 17.87
N PRO A 124 10.92 2.29 18.38
CA PRO A 124 11.62 1.02 18.62
C PRO A 124 12.05 0.27 17.36
N ILE A 125 11.75 0.80 16.16
CA ILE A 125 12.14 0.25 14.87
C ILE A 125 12.90 1.34 14.13
N THR A 126 14.07 1.02 13.58
CA THR A 126 15.01 2.00 13.04
C THR A 126 14.58 2.58 11.69
N ASP A 127 13.93 1.77 10.86
CA ASP A 127 13.64 2.11 9.48
C ASP A 127 12.54 1.22 8.87
N SER A 128 12.17 1.56 7.63
CA SER A 128 11.16 0.87 6.84
C SER A 128 11.48 -0.61 6.58
N GLU A 129 12.74 -0.99 6.48
CA GLU A 129 13.15 -2.37 6.17
C GLU A 129 13.08 -3.25 7.44
N ALA A 130 13.55 -2.74 8.57
CA ALA A 130 13.38 -3.39 9.86
C ALA A 130 11.89 -3.57 10.21
N LEU A 131 11.03 -2.60 9.86
CA LEU A 131 9.58 -2.72 10.01
C LEU A 131 9.00 -3.78 9.07
N PHE A 132 9.45 -3.83 7.80
CA PHE A 132 9.02 -4.85 6.85
C PHE A 132 9.27 -6.27 7.39
N TYR A 133 10.50 -6.58 7.84
CA TYR A 133 10.81 -7.91 8.39
C TYR A 133 10.10 -8.22 9.72
N ARG A 134 9.62 -7.18 10.43
CA ARG A 134 8.80 -7.38 11.62
C ARG A 134 7.35 -7.73 11.26
N LEU A 135 6.82 -7.11 10.21
CA LEU A 135 5.44 -7.29 9.76
C LEU A 135 5.25 -8.48 8.81
N TYR A 136 6.29 -8.90 8.09
CA TYR A 136 6.19 -9.94 7.07
C TYR A 136 7.22 -11.04 7.26
N GLN A 137 6.76 -12.28 7.15
CA GLN A 137 7.60 -13.47 7.13
C GLN A 137 7.28 -14.27 5.86
N GLN A 138 8.25 -14.40 4.95
CA GLN A 138 8.08 -15.12 3.69
C GLN A 138 6.85 -14.64 2.88
N GLY A 139 6.64 -13.32 2.83
CA GLY A 139 5.50 -12.71 2.15
C GLY A 139 4.16 -12.87 2.87
N GLN A 140 4.12 -13.43 4.08
CA GLN A 140 2.89 -13.54 4.89
C GLN A 140 2.89 -12.49 6.00
N ILE A 141 1.71 -11.90 6.24
CA ILE A 141 1.53 -10.85 7.25
C ILE A 141 1.49 -11.42 8.68
N ASN A 142 2.29 -10.86 9.57
CA ASN A 142 2.26 -11.11 11.01
C ASN A 142 1.29 -10.14 11.69
N GLN A 143 0.03 -10.54 11.82
CA GLN A 143 -1.01 -9.69 12.42
C GLN A 143 -0.73 -9.28 13.87
N GLN A 144 0.01 -10.11 14.63
CA GLN A 144 0.38 -9.77 16.00
C GLN A 144 1.38 -8.62 16.04
N ALA A 145 2.35 -8.61 15.12
CA ALA A 145 3.30 -7.52 14.99
C ALA A 145 2.63 -6.17 14.63
N ILE A 146 1.50 -6.20 13.93
CA ILE A 146 0.71 -4.98 13.64
C ILE A 146 0.13 -4.39 14.92
N LEU A 147 -0.30 -5.20 15.89
CA LEU A 147 -0.86 -4.68 17.15
C LEU A 147 0.18 -3.99 18.01
N GLU A 148 1.43 -4.40 17.87
CA GLU A 148 2.57 -3.85 18.61
C GLU A 148 3.11 -2.57 17.97
N LYS A 149 2.67 -2.21 16.76
CA LYS A 149 3.24 -1.14 15.93
C LYS A 149 2.15 -0.24 15.37
N SER A 150 2.34 1.06 15.53
CA SER A 150 1.40 2.05 15.00
C SER A 150 1.63 2.37 13.52
N ILE A 151 2.82 2.09 12.98
CA ILE A 151 3.11 2.25 11.54
C ILE A 151 2.99 0.89 10.85
N PHE A 152 2.18 0.84 9.81
CA PHE A 152 2.05 -0.28 8.88
C PHE A 152 2.75 0.07 7.57
N ILE A 153 3.63 -0.82 7.11
CA ILE A 153 4.23 -0.74 5.78
C ILE A 153 3.59 -1.81 4.89
N THR A 154 3.33 -1.50 3.62
CA THR A 154 2.78 -2.48 2.69
C THR A 154 3.73 -3.66 2.51
N GLY A 155 3.19 -4.86 2.26
CA GLY A 155 4.01 -6.05 1.97
C GLY A 155 4.41 -6.15 0.50
N LEU A 156 3.73 -5.41 -0.37
CA LEU A 156 4.06 -5.27 -1.78
C LEU A 156 4.64 -3.88 -2.04
N ILE A 157 5.40 -3.73 -3.12
CA ILE A 157 6.28 -2.57 -3.32
C ILE A 157 5.54 -1.21 -3.34
N TYR A 158 4.33 -1.21 -3.90
CA TYR A 158 3.42 -0.07 -3.99
C TYR A 158 1.98 -0.53 -3.81
N LYS A 159 1.07 0.42 -3.54
CA LYS A 159 -0.37 0.18 -3.56
C LYS A 159 -0.85 -0.51 -4.84
N GLU A 160 -0.37 -0.10 -6.03
CA GLU A 160 -0.81 -0.69 -7.32
C GLU A 160 -0.50 -2.19 -7.44
N ALA A 161 0.46 -2.72 -6.68
CA ALA A 161 0.76 -4.15 -6.70
C ALA A 161 -0.41 -4.98 -6.13
N TYR A 162 -1.18 -4.39 -5.21
CA TYR A 162 -2.43 -4.99 -4.74
C TYR A 162 -3.52 -5.01 -5.82
N PHE A 163 -3.42 -4.20 -6.88
CA PHE A 163 -4.37 -4.23 -7.98
C PHE A 163 -4.09 -5.36 -8.97
N LEU A 164 -2.97 -6.07 -8.80
CA LEU A 164 -2.48 -7.09 -9.72
C LEU A 164 -2.13 -8.38 -8.99
N ILE A 165 -2.73 -8.68 -7.82
CA ILE A 165 -2.55 -9.98 -7.17
C ILE A 165 -3.30 -11.09 -7.92
N PRO A 166 -2.83 -12.36 -7.89
CA PRO A 166 -3.38 -13.43 -8.73
C PRO A 166 -4.86 -13.71 -8.46
N ASP A 167 -5.30 -13.53 -7.21
CA ASP A 167 -6.67 -13.77 -6.76
C ASP A 167 -7.69 -12.79 -7.39
N LEU A 168 -7.24 -11.73 -8.06
CA LEU A 168 -8.09 -10.80 -8.80
C LEU A 168 -8.40 -11.23 -10.23
N GLN A 169 -7.80 -12.31 -10.76
CA GLN A 169 -8.12 -12.77 -12.13
C GLN A 169 -9.62 -13.01 -12.33
N PRO A 170 -10.35 -13.72 -11.44
CA PRO A 170 -11.80 -13.90 -11.61
C PRO A 170 -12.58 -12.59 -11.60
N LEU A 171 -12.14 -11.61 -10.79
CA LEU A 171 -12.75 -10.28 -10.78
C LEU A 171 -12.62 -9.60 -12.15
N PHE A 172 -11.46 -9.72 -12.80
CA PHE A 172 -11.25 -9.16 -14.13
C PHE A 172 -12.01 -9.91 -15.23
N ASP A 173 -12.08 -11.23 -15.13
CA ASP A 173 -12.83 -12.07 -16.08
C ASP A 173 -14.34 -11.73 -16.07
N ASP A 174 -14.89 -11.45 -14.89
CA ASP A 174 -16.31 -11.15 -14.68
C ASP A 174 -16.66 -9.65 -14.77
N TYR A 175 -15.67 -8.76 -14.91
CA TYR A 175 -15.91 -7.32 -14.92
C TYR A 175 -16.49 -6.85 -16.26
N SER A 176 -17.51 -6.00 -16.20
CA SER A 176 -18.12 -5.35 -17.36
C SER A 176 -18.01 -3.84 -17.22
N PRO A 177 -17.33 -3.13 -18.14
CA PRO A 177 -16.77 -3.62 -19.41
C PRO A 177 -15.51 -4.48 -19.23
N VAL A 178 -15.21 -5.32 -20.22
CA VAL A 178 -14.05 -6.24 -20.21
C VAL A 178 -12.75 -5.46 -19.94
N VAL A 179 -11.93 -5.99 -19.05
CA VAL A 179 -10.65 -5.40 -18.65
C VAL A 179 -9.57 -5.82 -19.64
N HIS A 180 -8.89 -4.85 -20.24
CA HIS A 180 -7.79 -5.07 -21.16
C HIS A 180 -6.45 -4.70 -20.52
N PHE A 181 -5.38 -5.36 -20.95
CA PHE A 181 -4.00 -4.98 -20.72
C PHE A 181 -3.29 -5.00 -22.07
N ASN A 182 -2.69 -3.88 -22.48
CA ASN A 182 -2.10 -3.72 -23.83
C ASN A 182 -3.08 -4.14 -24.95
N ASN A 183 -4.32 -3.67 -24.86
CA ASN A 183 -5.40 -3.89 -25.84
C ASN A 183 -5.89 -5.33 -26.01
N VAL A 184 -5.43 -6.29 -25.19
CA VAL A 184 -6.00 -7.65 -25.14
C VAL A 184 -6.68 -7.92 -23.80
N PRO A 185 -7.68 -8.82 -23.71
CA PRO A 185 -8.27 -9.21 -22.43
C PRO A 185 -7.20 -9.58 -21.41
N ILE A 186 -7.31 -9.04 -20.20
CA ILE A 186 -6.26 -9.16 -19.21
C ILE A 186 -6.06 -10.63 -18.77
N ASN A 187 -4.82 -11.07 -18.79
CA ASN A 187 -4.38 -12.34 -18.23
C ASN A 187 -3.21 -12.07 -17.30
N LEU A 188 -3.46 -12.09 -16.00
CA LEU A 188 -2.45 -11.79 -14.98
C LEU A 188 -1.24 -12.71 -15.07
N LYS A 189 -1.42 -13.99 -15.43
CA LYS A 189 -0.28 -14.91 -15.64
C LYS A 189 0.65 -14.42 -16.74
N ALA A 190 0.10 -13.87 -17.83
CA ALA A 190 0.89 -13.26 -18.89
C ALA A 190 1.55 -11.95 -18.43
N VAL A 191 0.83 -11.13 -17.67
CA VAL A 191 1.37 -9.88 -17.08
C VAL A 191 2.58 -10.17 -16.18
N TYR A 192 2.53 -11.20 -15.32
CA TYR A 192 3.67 -11.56 -14.46
C TYR A 192 4.90 -12.03 -15.25
N ARG A 193 4.69 -12.79 -16.34
CA ARG A 193 5.80 -13.14 -17.24
C ARG A 193 6.40 -11.90 -17.89
N GLU A 194 5.58 -10.94 -18.31
CA GLU A 194 6.07 -9.67 -18.83
C GLU A 194 6.87 -8.88 -17.79
N MET A 195 6.38 -8.83 -16.53
CA MET A 195 7.12 -8.24 -15.41
C MET A 195 8.50 -8.90 -15.23
N ALA A 196 8.55 -10.23 -15.22
CA ALA A 196 9.81 -10.96 -15.10
C ALA A 196 10.78 -10.68 -16.25
N HIS A 197 10.28 -10.63 -17.49
CA HIS A 197 11.10 -10.23 -18.66
C HIS A 197 11.61 -8.78 -18.59
N LYS A 198 10.96 -7.91 -17.82
CA LYS A 198 11.35 -6.50 -17.66
C LYS A 198 12.15 -6.22 -16.39
N LEU A 199 12.40 -7.20 -15.51
CA LEU A 199 13.24 -7.04 -14.31
C LEU A 199 14.61 -6.44 -14.62
N ILE A 200 15.26 -6.88 -15.70
CA ILE A 200 16.58 -6.39 -16.13
C ILE A 200 16.58 -4.91 -16.54
N ASN A 201 15.40 -4.34 -16.79
CA ASN A 201 15.20 -2.96 -17.22
C ASN A 201 14.57 -2.09 -16.12
N ASP A 202 14.35 -2.64 -14.91
CA ASP A 202 13.81 -1.87 -13.79
C ASP A 202 14.89 -0.94 -13.25
N GLY A 203 14.72 0.37 -13.46
CA GLY A 203 15.69 1.39 -13.09
C GLY A 203 15.97 1.47 -11.59
N ASN A 204 15.03 1.06 -10.73
CA ASN A 204 15.26 0.98 -9.30
C ASN A 204 16.13 -0.24 -8.96
N LEU A 205 15.82 -1.39 -9.55
CA LEU A 205 16.62 -2.60 -9.35
C LEU A 205 18.02 -2.52 -10.00
N MET A 206 18.27 -1.60 -10.92
CA MET A 206 19.63 -1.34 -11.43
C MET A 206 20.56 -0.69 -10.39
N GLN A 207 20.03 -0.10 -9.32
CA GLN A 207 20.85 0.46 -8.24
C GLN A 207 21.34 -0.66 -7.30
N PRO A 208 22.66 -0.81 -7.07
CA PRO A 208 23.19 -1.96 -6.31
C PRO A 208 22.59 -2.14 -4.91
N ASP A 209 22.41 -1.06 -4.16
CA ASP A 209 21.84 -1.10 -2.81
C ASP A 209 20.36 -1.50 -2.81
N GLN A 210 19.61 -1.07 -3.84
CA GLN A 210 18.20 -1.42 -3.98
C GLN A 210 18.02 -2.85 -4.48
N PHE A 211 18.88 -3.31 -5.39
CA PHE A 211 18.91 -4.70 -5.82
C PHE A 211 19.18 -5.65 -4.66
N LYS A 212 20.21 -5.35 -3.86
CA LYS A 212 20.56 -6.14 -2.68
C LYS A 212 19.35 -6.26 -1.74
N ARG A 213 18.71 -5.13 -1.43
CA ARG A 213 17.53 -5.11 -0.57
C ARG A 213 16.34 -5.87 -1.14
N ALA A 214 16.07 -5.70 -2.44
CA ALA A 214 15.05 -6.47 -3.14
C ALA A 214 15.30 -7.97 -2.98
N CYS A 215 16.52 -8.45 -3.24
CA CYS A 215 16.90 -9.84 -3.07
C CYS A 215 16.73 -10.33 -1.62
N GLU A 216 17.14 -9.53 -0.62
CA GLU A 216 16.97 -9.87 0.80
C GLU A 216 15.48 -10.08 1.18
N ARG A 217 14.56 -9.26 0.63
CA ARG A 217 13.12 -9.40 0.88
C ARG A 217 12.58 -10.74 0.37
N ILE A 218 13.07 -11.20 -0.77
CA ILE A 218 12.59 -12.41 -1.46
C ILE A 218 13.51 -13.61 -1.31
N GLN A 219 14.54 -13.54 -0.45
CA GLN A 219 15.56 -14.58 -0.26
C GLN A 219 15.00 -15.96 0.14
N HIS A 220 13.75 -15.99 0.62
CA HIS A 220 13.04 -17.23 0.93
C HIS A 220 12.69 -18.06 -0.32
N CYS A 221 12.68 -17.46 -1.51
CA CYS A 221 12.46 -18.12 -2.79
C CYS A 221 13.73 -18.89 -3.23
N GLN A 222 13.87 -20.14 -2.76
CA GLN A 222 15.07 -20.97 -2.98
C GLN A 222 15.38 -21.29 -4.45
N GLN A 223 14.40 -21.13 -5.34
CA GLN A 223 14.54 -21.39 -6.78
C GLN A 223 15.18 -20.22 -7.54
N LEU A 224 15.32 -19.06 -6.90
CA LEU A 224 15.82 -17.85 -7.53
C LEU A 224 17.33 -17.69 -7.32
N ASN A 225 17.99 -17.14 -8.33
CA ASN A 225 19.40 -16.79 -8.28
C ASN A 225 19.55 -15.27 -8.13
N PHE A 226 20.16 -14.85 -7.03
CA PHE A 226 20.29 -13.43 -6.67
C PHE A 226 21.64 -12.81 -7.03
N ASN A 227 22.49 -13.50 -7.81
CA ASN A 227 23.84 -13.03 -8.15
C ASN A 227 23.83 -11.77 -9.04
N SER A 228 22.86 -11.69 -9.95
CA SER A 228 22.68 -10.55 -10.84
C SER A 228 21.21 -10.42 -11.25
N LEU A 229 20.81 -9.27 -11.82
CA LEU A 229 19.46 -9.09 -12.37
C LEU A 229 19.14 -10.09 -13.48
N ASN A 230 20.14 -10.41 -14.32
CA ASN A 230 19.97 -11.39 -15.38
C ASN A 230 19.73 -12.78 -14.80
N ASP A 231 20.51 -13.17 -13.79
CA ASP A 231 20.33 -14.47 -13.12
C ASP A 231 18.97 -14.54 -12.41
N LEU A 232 18.54 -13.46 -11.77
CA LEU A 232 17.22 -13.36 -11.14
C LEU A 232 16.09 -13.54 -12.14
N GLN A 233 16.17 -12.84 -13.28
CA GLN A 233 15.19 -12.99 -14.36
C GLN A 233 15.16 -14.42 -14.91
N GLN A 234 16.31 -14.98 -15.28
CA GLN A 234 16.37 -16.29 -15.93
C GLN A 234 15.92 -17.41 -14.98
N SER A 235 16.35 -17.36 -13.73
CA SER A 235 15.91 -18.30 -12.69
C SER A 235 14.41 -18.16 -12.41
N TRP A 236 13.87 -16.95 -12.38
CA TRP A 236 12.43 -16.73 -12.21
C TRP A 236 11.63 -17.34 -13.36
N LEU A 237 11.99 -17.07 -14.61
CA LEU A 237 11.27 -17.59 -15.79
C LEU A 237 11.31 -19.13 -15.82
N THR A 238 12.48 -19.70 -15.58
CA THR A 238 12.66 -21.17 -15.52
C THR A 238 11.85 -21.79 -14.40
N ALA A 239 11.91 -21.20 -13.20
CA ALA A 239 11.17 -21.68 -12.05
C ALA A 239 9.66 -21.57 -12.28
N PHE A 240 9.17 -20.46 -12.83
CA PHE A 240 7.74 -20.23 -13.06
C PHE A 240 7.13 -21.22 -14.06
N ASP A 241 7.87 -21.59 -15.10
CA ASP A 241 7.38 -22.50 -16.14
C ASP A 241 7.36 -23.97 -15.72
N THR A 242 8.22 -24.35 -14.78
CA THR A 242 8.35 -25.73 -14.28
C THR A 242 7.68 -25.95 -12.93
N ALA A 243 7.32 -24.89 -12.23
CA ALA A 243 6.69 -24.89 -10.91
C ALA A 243 5.24 -25.37 -10.91
N ASP A 244 4.84 -25.94 -9.77
CA ASP A 244 3.44 -26.10 -9.41
C ASP A 244 2.75 -24.75 -9.13
N LYS A 245 1.43 -24.77 -8.94
CA LYS A 245 0.64 -23.55 -8.70
C LYS A 245 1.06 -22.80 -7.42
N SER A 246 1.42 -23.53 -6.36
CA SER A 246 1.85 -22.94 -5.09
C SER A 246 3.15 -22.16 -5.25
N THR A 247 4.13 -22.76 -5.92
CA THR A 247 5.42 -22.14 -6.19
C THR A 247 5.26 -20.98 -7.18
N GLN A 248 4.41 -21.11 -8.20
CA GLN A 248 4.05 -19.98 -9.08
C GLN A 248 3.49 -18.79 -8.28
N GLN A 249 2.61 -19.05 -7.31
CA GLN A 249 2.05 -18.00 -6.46
C GLN A 249 3.13 -17.31 -5.63
N ILE A 250 4.05 -18.06 -5.01
CA ILE A 250 5.19 -17.49 -4.27
C ILE A 250 6.03 -16.59 -5.17
N LEU A 251 6.36 -17.05 -6.38
CA LEU A 251 7.15 -16.29 -7.36
C LEU A 251 6.45 -14.99 -7.80
N ILE A 252 5.12 -15.02 -7.96
CA ILE A 252 4.32 -13.83 -8.29
C ILE A 252 4.38 -12.80 -7.17
N TYR A 253 4.12 -13.22 -5.92
CA TYR A 253 4.17 -12.32 -4.77
C TYR A 253 5.59 -11.77 -4.55
N ALA A 254 6.63 -12.59 -4.78
CA ALA A 254 8.01 -12.12 -4.77
C ALA A 254 8.24 -10.99 -5.79
N THR A 255 7.80 -11.16 -7.05
CA THR A 255 7.90 -10.10 -8.07
C THR A 255 7.16 -8.84 -7.66
N LEU A 256 5.92 -8.96 -7.15
CA LEU A 256 5.12 -7.83 -6.69
C LEU A 256 5.71 -7.12 -5.45
N THR A 257 6.64 -7.76 -4.75
CA THR A 257 7.35 -7.20 -3.59
C THR A 257 8.55 -6.33 -4.00
N ILE A 258 9.11 -6.54 -5.20
CA ILE A 258 10.37 -5.91 -5.61
C ILE A 258 10.31 -5.11 -6.92
N HIS A 259 9.36 -5.39 -7.81
CA HIS A 259 9.32 -4.84 -9.16
C HIS A 259 8.32 -3.69 -9.29
N GLN A 260 8.67 -2.61 -9.99
CA GLN A 260 7.75 -1.48 -10.17
C GLN A 260 6.58 -1.84 -11.10
N VAL A 261 5.36 -1.81 -10.55
CA VAL A 261 4.14 -2.23 -11.26
C VAL A 261 3.29 -1.09 -11.83
N LYS A 262 3.62 0.17 -11.52
CA LYS A 262 2.77 1.34 -11.85
C LYS A 262 2.45 1.43 -13.34
N ASP A 263 3.41 1.13 -14.21
CA ASP A 263 3.20 1.19 -15.66
C ASP A 263 2.34 0.04 -16.19
N TYR A 264 2.35 -1.11 -15.51
CA TYR A 264 1.45 -2.22 -15.84
C TYR A 264 0.01 -1.88 -15.48
N TRP A 265 -0.21 -1.26 -14.33
CA TRP A 265 -1.53 -0.75 -13.96
C TRP A 265 -2.00 0.38 -14.89
N LYS A 266 -1.09 1.27 -15.34
CA LYS A 266 -1.43 2.30 -16.33
C LYS A 266 -1.89 1.71 -17.66
N ALA A 267 -1.32 0.58 -18.07
CA ALA A 267 -1.69 -0.14 -19.29
C ALA A 267 -3.01 -0.91 -19.19
N VAL A 268 -3.65 -0.95 -18.01
CA VAL A 268 -5.00 -1.51 -17.84
C VAL A 268 -6.03 -0.51 -18.36
N THR A 269 -6.84 -0.93 -19.34
CA THR A 269 -7.83 -0.07 -20.03
C THR A 269 -9.16 -0.80 -20.20
N PRO A 270 -10.28 -0.08 -20.41
CA PRO A 270 -11.48 -0.72 -20.93
C PRO A 270 -11.25 -1.15 -22.39
N HIS A 271 -12.06 -2.09 -22.88
CA HIS A 271 -12.18 -2.31 -24.33
C HIS A 271 -12.47 -1.00 -25.07
N GLU A 272 -11.80 -0.78 -26.22
CA GLU A 272 -11.72 0.50 -26.97
C GLU A 272 -13.07 1.07 -27.43
N GLU A 273 -14.18 0.34 -27.27
CA GLU A 273 -15.55 0.78 -27.60
C GLU A 273 -16.40 1.20 -26.38
N GLY A 274 -15.77 1.37 -25.21
CA GLY A 274 -16.47 1.73 -23.99
C GLY A 274 -17.08 3.14 -24.01
N ILE A 275 -18.35 3.27 -23.62
CA ILE A 275 -19.03 4.57 -23.37
C ILE A 275 -18.36 5.34 -22.19
N ILE A 276 -17.62 4.63 -21.34
CA ILE A 276 -17.05 5.16 -20.10
C ILE A 276 -15.62 5.67 -20.35
N PRO A 277 -15.30 6.92 -19.98
CA PRO A 277 -13.94 7.44 -20.03
C PRO A 277 -12.94 6.57 -19.25
N ALA A 278 -11.72 6.41 -19.77
CA ALA A 278 -10.70 5.52 -19.20
C ALA A 278 -10.39 5.80 -17.71
N GLU A 279 -10.40 7.07 -17.29
CA GLU A 279 -10.21 7.47 -15.90
C GLU A 279 -11.32 6.93 -15.01
N ARG A 280 -12.59 7.15 -15.40
CA ARG A 280 -13.76 6.66 -14.68
C ARG A 280 -13.82 5.13 -14.64
N PHE A 281 -13.39 4.46 -15.71
CA PHE A 281 -13.24 3.01 -15.71
C PHE A 281 -12.26 2.54 -14.64
N LYS A 282 -11.06 3.15 -14.58
CA LYS A 282 -10.04 2.80 -13.58
C LYS A 282 -10.52 3.06 -12.16
N GLU A 283 -11.19 4.19 -11.91
CA GLU A 283 -11.78 4.49 -10.60
C GLU A 283 -12.78 3.41 -10.17
N GLN A 284 -13.70 3.02 -11.07
CA GLN A 284 -14.67 1.97 -10.78
C GLN A 284 -14.02 0.61 -10.55
N LEU A 285 -13.00 0.27 -11.33
CA LEU A 285 -12.24 -0.97 -11.17
C LEU A 285 -11.49 -1.01 -9.84
N ILE A 286 -10.87 0.10 -9.43
CA ILE A 286 -10.23 0.24 -8.11
C ILE A 286 -11.24 0.02 -6.99
N LEU A 287 -12.46 0.56 -7.11
CA LEU A 287 -13.51 0.33 -6.12
C LEU A 287 -13.96 -1.14 -6.06
N LYS A 288 -13.98 -1.86 -7.19
CA LYS A 288 -14.24 -3.31 -7.18
C LYS A 288 -13.12 -4.11 -6.55
N ILE A 289 -11.87 -3.76 -6.83
CA ILE A 289 -10.71 -4.37 -6.17
C ILE A 289 -10.75 -4.09 -4.66
N ALA A 290 -11.14 -2.88 -4.25
CA ALA A 290 -11.32 -2.56 -2.84
C ALA A 290 -12.46 -3.37 -2.19
N ASP A 291 -13.58 -3.55 -2.89
CA ASP A 291 -14.69 -4.40 -2.43
C ASP A 291 -14.27 -5.88 -2.31
N PHE A 292 -13.40 -6.38 -3.20
CA PHE A 292 -12.77 -7.70 -3.06
C PHE A 292 -12.03 -7.82 -1.72
N TYR A 293 -11.22 -6.83 -1.34
CA TYR A 293 -10.53 -6.83 -0.05
C TYR A 293 -11.48 -6.66 1.13
N ALA A 294 -12.47 -5.77 1.03
CA ALA A 294 -13.42 -5.50 2.11
C ALA A 294 -14.31 -6.71 2.45
N ARG A 295 -14.56 -7.60 1.48
CA ARG A 295 -15.36 -8.82 1.67
C ARG A 295 -14.59 -10.00 2.24
N GLN A 296 -13.27 -9.87 2.38
CA GLN A 296 -12.45 -10.93 2.95
C GLN A 296 -12.83 -11.22 4.41
N ALA A 297 -12.75 -12.49 4.80
CA ALA A 297 -13.03 -12.94 6.15
C ALA A 297 -11.96 -12.47 7.16
N HIS A 298 -12.26 -12.55 8.46
CA HIS A 298 -11.35 -12.18 9.54
C HIS A 298 -9.99 -12.90 9.50
N ASN A 299 -9.97 -14.15 9.03
CA ASN A 299 -8.78 -14.98 8.93
C ASN A 299 -8.13 -14.93 7.53
N SER A 300 -8.44 -13.91 6.73
CA SER A 300 -7.80 -13.73 5.41
C SER A 300 -6.29 -13.59 5.54
N THR A 301 -5.57 -14.24 4.62
CA THR A 301 -4.11 -14.17 4.51
C THR A 301 -3.64 -12.95 3.71
N HIS A 302 -4.56 -12.21 3.08
CA HIS A 302 -4.24 -10.99 2.35
C HIS A 302 -3.77 -9.87 3.29
N HIS A 303 -2.76 -9.10 2.87
CA HIS A 303 -2.14 -8.08 3.72
C HIS A 303 -3.13 -7.01 4.20
N ILE A 304 -3.93 -6.42 3.28
CA ILE A 304 -4.84 -5.32 3.61
C ILE A 304 -5.95 -5.77 4.59
N PRO A 305 -6.68 -6.88 4.35
CA PRO A 305 -7.60 -7.44 5.32
C PRO A 305 -6.94 -7.80 6.65
N GLY A 306 -5.73 -8.37 6.62
CA GLY A 306 -4.96 -8.71 7.84
C GLY A 306 -4.64 -7.48 8.68
N PHE A 307 -4.28 -6.37 8.03
CA PHE A 307 -4.09 -5.06 8.68
C PHE A 307 -5.36 -4.55 9.35
N PHE A 308 -6.50 -4.54 8.64
CA PHE A 308 -7.76 -4.10 9.24
C PHE A 308 -8.27 -5.04 10.33
N ASN A 309 -8.03 -6.34 10.22
CA ASN A 309 -8.34 -7.31 11.27
C ASN A 309 -7.57 -6.98 12.55
N ALA A 310 -6.27 -6.69 12.44
CA ALA A 310 -5.47 -6.26 13.58
C ALA A 310 -6.00 -4.94 14.17
N LEU A 311 -6.21 -3.90 13.34
CA LEU A 311 -6.72 -2.61 13.81
C LEU A 311 -8.08 -2.68 14.50
N SER A 312 -8.97 -3.59 14.05
CA SER A 312 -10.32 -3.70 14.63
C SER A 312 -10.32 -4.04 16.12
N LYS A 313 -9.21 -4.55 16.67
CA LYS A 313 -9.03 -4.80 18.10
C LYS A 313 -8.93 -3.52 18.93
N TRP A 314 -8.75 -2.37 18.30
CA TRP A 314 -8.71 -1.03 18.91
C TRP A 314 -10.03 -0.25 18.79
N ALA A 315 -11.05 -0.81 18.12
CA ALA A 315 -12.32 -0.16 17.83
C ALA A 315 -13.21 0.05 19.08
#